data_AF-A0A0W8DGB5-F1
#
_entry.id   AF-A0A0W8DGB5-F1
#
_cell.length_a   1.000
_cell.length_b   1.000
_cell.length_c   1.000
_cell.angle_alpha   90.00
_cell.angle_beta   90.00
_cell.angle_gamma   90.00
#
_symmetry.space_group_name_H-M   'P 1'
#
loop_
_entity.id
_entity.type
_entity.pdbx_description
1 polymer ?
#
loop_
_entity_poly.entity_id
_entity_poly.type
_entity_poly.pdbx_seq_one_letter_code
_entity_poly.pdbx_strand_id
1 'polypeptide(L)'
;MPREAYANFLNEIVKILMIRLQTRMAGRNSVGYTKELIYTVSVLIGKLGPDTFLASLETLQKGMSTMFIKSVWLPCNARGRSPAERKACVIGLTRLMCETEFCSADLDMWTEMLAAAVKVLEEAGDTSAAVKDEDESLLELEQTGYEAGYAKLFFASVIPLDHLQEYPVPSRYLAESIAKLSASKPGVHLAYAQTKLPTPATLTSLQSYFAQNNVPFQ
;
A
#
# COMPACT_ATOMS: atom_id res chain seq x y z
N MET A 1 0.46 20.80 3.89
CA MET A 1 0.13 21.30 5.25
C MET A 1 1.28 20.95 6.18
N PRO A 2 1.76 21.88 7.03
CA PRO A 2 2.81 21.60 7.99
C PRO A 2 2.39 20.50 8.97
N ARG A 3 3.29 19.55 9.29
CA ARG A 3 3.02 18.41 10.19
C ARG A 3 2.43 18.85 11.53
N GLU A 4 2.95 19.94 12.08
CA GLU A 4 2.55 20.50 13.37
C GLU A 4 1.06 20.83 13.45
N ALA A 5 0.45 21.23 12.34
CA ALA A 5 -0.93 21.65 12.30
C ALA A 5 -1.93 20.48 12.50
N TYR A 6 -1.51 19.24 12.22
CA TYR A 6 -2.38 18.06 12.35
C TYR A 6 -1.83 16.97 13.27
N ALA A 7 -0.61 17.10 13.78
CA ALA A 7 0.04 16.07 14.60
C ALA A 7 -0.80 15.64 15.80
N ASN A 8 -1.43 16.58 16.50
CA ASN A 8 -2.27 16.31 17.67
C ASN A 8 -3.57 15.56 17.33
N PHE A 9 -3.98 15.56 16.07
CA PHE A 9 -5.20 14.91 15.60
C PHE A 9 -4.92 13.55 14.94
N LEU A 10 -3.66 13.15 14.80
CA LEU A 10 -3.29 11.95 14.03
C LEU A 10 -3.96 10.68 14.57
N ASN A 11 -3.95 10.47 15.88
CA ASN A 11 -4.59 9.30 16.49
C ASN A 11 -6.12 9.31 16.26
N GLU A 12 -6.76 10.48 16.32
CA GLU A 12 -8.20 10.58 16.06
C GLU A 12 -8.53 10.38 14.57
N ILE A 13 -7.67 10.86 13.66
CA ILE A 13 -7.78 10.59 12.22
C ILE A 13 -7.70 9.09 11.97
N VAL A 14 -6.67 8.41 12.49
CA VAL A 14 -6.50 6.96 12.33
C VAL A 14 -7.69 6.21 12.93
N LYS A 15 -8.17 6.62 14.10
CA LYS A 15 -9.38 6.06 14.72
C LYS A 15 -10.60 6.16 13.82
N ILE A 16 -10.87 7.34 13.26
CA ILE A 16 -12.01 7.55 12.35
C ILE A 16 -11.88 6.67 11.10
N LEU A 17 -10.67 6.56 10.53
CA LEU A 17 -10.41 5.68 9.39
C LEU A 17 -10.69 4.21 9.72
N MET A 18 -10.34 3.76 10.92
CA MET A 18 -10.58 2.38 11.37
C MET A 18 -12.05 2.12 11.71
N ILE A 19 -12.75 3.06 12.34
CA ILE A 19 -14.20 2.96 12.57
C ILE A 19 -14.93 2.84 11.23
N ARG A 20 -14.54 3.67 10.26
CA ARG A 20 -15.10 3.60 8.91
C ARG A 20 -14.78 2.28 8.22
N LEU A 21 -13.58 1.74 8.39
CA LEU A 21 -13.24 0.41 7.90
C LEU A 21 -14.20 -0.65 8.47
N GLN A 22 -14.40 -0.69 9.78
CA GLN A 22 -15.31 -1.65 10.41
C GLN A 22 -16.74 -1.54 9.87
N THR A 23 -17.26 -0.32 9.73
CA THR A 23 -18.63 -0.11 9.22
C THR A 23 -18.78 -0.46 7.74
N ARG A 24 -17.73 -0.28 6.91
CA ARG A 24 -17.78 -0.54 5.46
C ARG A 24 -17.40 -1.97 5.08
N MET A 25 -16.58 -2.65 5.88
CA MET A 25 -16.22 -4.06 5.64
C MET A 25 -17.43 -4.99 5.71
N ALA A 26 -18.41 -4.67 6.55
CA ALA A 26 -19.68 -5.42 6.66
C ALA A 26 -20.77 -4.92 5.71
N GLY A 27 -20.53 -3.84 4.95
CA GLY A 27 -21.51 -3.17 4.12
C GLY A 27 -21.19 -3.24 2.62
N ARG A 28 -22.00 -2.55 1.82
CA ARG A 28 -21.71 -2.34 0.39
C ARG A 28 -20.44 -1.49 0.23
N ASN A 29 -19.65 -1.77 -0.81
CA ASN A 29 -18.47 -0.97 -1.23
C ASN A 29 -17.23 -1.18 -0.35
N SER A 30 -17.15 -2.32 0.34
CA SER A 30 -15.98 -2.69 1.15
C SER A 30 -14.67 -2.60 0.34
N VAL A 31 -14.71 -3.02 -0.92
CA VAL A 31 -13.60 -2.99 -1.87
C VAL A 31 -13.12 -1.55 -2.15
N GLY A 32 -14.03 -0.63 -2.50
CA GLY A 32 -13.68 0.76 -2.82
C GLY A 32 -13.08 1.49 -1.61
N TYR A 33 -13.70 1.35 -0.43
CA TYR A 33 -13.17 1.97 0.78
C TYR A 33 -11.79 1.42 1.17
N THR A 34 -11.61 0.10 1.07
CA THR A 34 -10.32 -0.53 1.45
C THR A 34 -9.18 -0.07 0.54
N LYS A 35 -9.42 0.12 -0.76
CA LYS A 35 -8.44 0.69 -1.70
C LYS A 35 -8.00 2.09 -1.29
N GLU A 36 -8.98 2.98 -1.09
CA GLU A 36 -8.71 4.37 -0.69
C GLU A 36 -8.02 4.46 0.67
N LEU A 37 -8.38 3.57 1.60
CA LEU A 37 -7.72 3.47 2.90
C LEU A 37 -6.26 3.03 2.75
N ILE A 38 -5.98 1.99 1.97
CA ILE A 38 -4.61 1.50 1.74
C ILE A 38 -3.78 2.60 1.09
N TYR A 39 -4.32 3.31 0.09
CA TYR A 39 -3.64 4.46 -0.53
C TYR A 39 -3.33 5.55 0.51
N THR A 40 -4.34 5.97 1.29
CA THR A 40 -4.20 6.99 2.32
C THR A 40 -3.13 6.62 3.34
N VAL A 41 -3.17 5.39 3.85
CA VAL A 41 -2.19 4.87 4.82
C VAL A 41 -0.80 4.77 4.18
N SER A 42 -0.69 4.36 2.93
CA SER A 42 0.58 4.30 2.22
C SER A 42 1.24 5.67 2.10
N VAL A 43 0.44 6.71 1.79
CA VAL A 43 0.92 8.11 1.78
C VAL A 43 1.32 8.55 3.19
N LEU A 44 0.53 8.19 4.21
CA LEU A 44 0.85 8.50 5.61
C LEU A 44 2.19 7.89 6.04
N ILE A 45 2.41 6.62 5.73
CA ILE A 45 3.67 5.91 5.99
C ILE A 45 4.82 6.53 5.20
N GLY A 46 4.59 6.86 3.92
CA GLY A 46 5.57 7.59 3.11
C GLY A 46 5.99 8.93 3.73
N LYS A 47 5.06 9.69 4.30
CA LYS A 47 5.37 11.01 4.88
C LYS A 47 5.86 10.99 6.33
N LEU A 48 5.32 10.08 7.16
CA LEU A 48 5.54 10.09 8.61
C LEU A 48 6.36 8.90 9.13
N GLY A 49 6.64 7.92 8.27
CA GLY A 49 7.26 6.67 8.63
C GLY A 49 6.24 5.62 9.13
N PRO A 50 6.58 4.33 9.02
CA PRO A 50 5.68 3.25 9.36
C PRO A 50 5.37 3.17 10.86
N ASP A 51 6.38 3.35 11.73
CA ASP A 51 6.20 3.24 13.19
C ASP A 51 5.18 4.23 13.74
N THR A 52 5.13 5.45 13.20
CA THR A 52 4.14 6.44 13.60
C THR A 52 2.71 5.91 13.40
N PHE A 53 2.45 5.31 12.25
CA PHE A 53 1.13 4.75 11.93
C PHE A 53 0.82 3.50 12.74
N LEU A 54 1.79 2.57 12.86
CA LEU A 54 1.61 1.35 13.66
C LEU A 54 1.38 1.68 15.13
N ALA A 55 2.13 2.64 15.70
CA ALA A 55 1.90 3.10 17.05
C ALA A 55 0.49 3.69 17.22
N SER A 56 0.01 4.50 16.27
CA SER A 56 -1.38 4.99 16.29
C SER A 56 -2.40 3.85 16.29
N LEU A 57 -2.20 2.78 15.49
CA LEU A 57 -3.09 1.61 15.53
C LEU A 57 -3.06 0.90 16.89
N GLU A 58 -1.88 0.69 17.47
CA GLU A 58 -1.74 0.03 18.77
C GLU A 58 -2.38 0.83 19.92
N THR A 59 -2.46 2.17 19.82
CA THR A 59 -3.19 2.98 20.81
C THR A 59 -4.70 2.75 20.79
N LEU A 60 -5.26 2.30 19.65
CA LEU A 60 -6.69 2.01 19.54
C LEU A 60 -7.02 0.66 20.16
N GLN A 61 -6.24 -0.36 19.81
CA GLN A 61 -6.39 -1.71 20.34
C GLN A 61 -5.08 -2.48 20.16
N LYS A 62 -4.65 -3.22 21.19
CA LYS A 62 -3.48 -4.11 21.11
C LYS A 62 -3.67 -5.14 19.99
N GLY A 63 -2.66 -5.26 19.12
CA GLY A 63 -2.65 -6.19 17.98
C GLY A 63 -3.37 -5.67 16.74
N MET A 64 -3.84 -4.41 16.76
CA MET A 64 -4.53 -3.81 15.63
C MET A 64 -3.61 -3.62 14.42
N SER A 65 -2.32 -3.37 14.63
CA SER A 65 -1.34 -3.30 13.54
C SER A 65 -1.25 -4.61 12.76
N THR A 66 -1.12 -5.72 13.50
CA THR A 66 -1.08 -7.07 12.94
C THR A 66 -2.34 -7.38 12.16
N MET A 67 -3.50 -7.09 12.75
CA MET A 67 -4.81 -7.32 12.12
C MET A 67 -4.96 -6.49 10.84
N PHE A 68 -4.61 -5.21 10.88
CA PHE A 68 -4.71 -4.34 9.72
C PHE A 68 -3.83 -4.85 8.57
N ILE A 69 -2.58 -5.19 8.85
CA ILE A 69 -1.67 -5.70 7.82
C ILE A 69 -2.18 -7.03 7.24
N LYS A 70 -2.44 -8.04 8.10
CA LYS A 70 -2.80 -9.40 7.68
C LYS A 70 -4.18 -9.50 7.05
N SER A 71 -5.16 -8.83 7.65
CA SER A 71 -6.58 -9.02 7.29
C SER A 71 -7.12 -7.94 6.36
N VAL A 72 -6.40 -6.83 6.16
CA VAL A 72 -6.88 -5.70 5.36
C VAL A 72 -5.90 -5.36 4.24
N TRP A 73 -4.65 -5.04 4.56
CA TRP A 73 -3.68 -4.59 3.56
C TRP A 73 -3.31 -5.72 2.60
N LEU A 74 -2.76 -6.83 3.11
CA LEU A 74 -2.25 -7.92 2.27
C LEU A 74 -3.30 -8.50 1.31
N PRO A 75 -4.57 -8.71 1.71
CA PRO A 75 -5.61 -9.20 0.80
C PRO A 75 -6.06 -8.20 -0.29
N CYS A 76 -5.82 -6.89 -0.10
CA CYS A 76 -6.44 -5.83 -0.92
C CYS A 76 -5.44 -4.89 -1.63
N ASN A 77 -4.12 -5.05 -1.45
CA ASN A 77 -3.07 -4.16 -2.02
C ASN A 77 -3.02 -4.07 -3.55
N ALA A 78 -3.39 -5.15 -4.24
CA ALA A 78 -3.34 -5.37 -5.68
C ALA A 78 -4.50 -4.69 -6.44
N ARG A 79 -5.03 -3.58 -5.92
CA ARG A 79 -6.22 -2.96 -6.49
C ARG A 79 -6.12 -1.44 -6.68
N GLY A 80 -4.90 -0.90 -6.74
CA GLY A 80 -4.65 0.51 -7.07
C GLY A 80 -4.96 0.82 -8.53
N ARG A 81 -5.72 1.89 -8.79
CA ARG A 81 -6.24 2.27 -10.11
C ARG A 81 -5.28 3.16 -10.88
N SER A 82 -4.61 4.06 -10.17
CA SER A 82 -3.68 5.02 -10.77
C SER A 82 -2.21 4.63 -10.56
N PRO A 83 -1.29 5.08 -11.44
CA PRO A 83 0.14 4.93 -11.20
C PRO A 83 0.59 5.51 -9.84
N ALA A 84 -0.01 6.61 -9.39
CA ALA A 84 0.30 7.24 -8.10
C ALA A 84 -0.14 6.35 -6.92
N GLU A 85 -1.32 5.75 -6.98
CA GLU A 85 -1.80 4.81 -5.95
C GLU A 85 -0.91 3.57 -5.85
N ARG A 86 -0.55 2.98 -7.01
CA ARG A 86 0.33 1.81 -7.06
C ARG A 86 1.71 2.15 -6.50
N LYS A 87 2.28 3.30 -6.89
CA LYS A 87 3.53 3.82 -6.34
C LYS A 87 3.46 3.95 -4.83
N ALA A 88 2.40 4.58 -4.31
CA ALA A 88 2.24 4.73 -2.87
C ALA A 88 2.17 3.38 -2.16
N CYS A 89 1.36 2.45 -2.65
CA CYS A 89 1.22 1.12 -2.07
C CYS A 89 2.57 0.38 -1.98
N VAL A 90 3.36 0.38 -3.05
CA VAL A 90 4.70 -0.22 -3.06
C VAL A 90 5.64 0.47 -2.09
N ILE A 91 5.64 1.80 -2.03
CA ILE A 91 6.45 2.56 -1.05
C ILE A 91 6.04 2.20 0.38
N GLY A 92 4.73 2.20 0.68
CA GLY A 92 4.19 1.86 2.00
C GLY A 92 4.62 0.46 2.46
N LEU A 93 4.46 -0.55 1.60
CA LEU A 93 4.90 -1.92 1.86
C LEU A 93 6.42 -2.00 2.02
N THR A 94 7.19 -1.33 1.17
CA THR A 94 8.66 -1.32 1.24
C THR A 94 9.15 -0.78 2.58
N ARG A 95 8.57 0.35 3.02
CA ARG A 95 8.91 0.96 4.31
C ARG A 95 8.51 0.06 5.48
N LEU A 96 7.31 -0.52 5.45
CA LEU A 96 6.89 -1.50 6.48
C LEU A 96 7.88 -2.67 6.58
N MET A 97 8.26 -3.26 5.45
CA MET A 97 9.19 -4.39 5.41
C MET A 97 10.59 -4.06 5.91
N CYS A 98 11.12 -2.89 5.53
CA CYS A 98 12.53 -2.58 5.70
C CYS A 98 12.84 -1.72 6.93
N GLU A 99 11.84 -1.06 7.52
CA GLU A 99 12.05 -0.10 8.61
C GLU A 99 11.39 -0.53 9.93
N THR A 100 10.54 -1.57 9.95
CA THR A 100 9.82 -1.96 11.17
C THR A 100 10.37 -3.23 11.82
N GLU A 101 10.28 -3.27 13.15
CA GLU A 101 10.55 -4.49 13.93
C GLU A 101 9.55 -5.62 13.62
N PHE A 102 8.38 -5.27 13.08
CA PHE A 102 7.33 -6.23 12.72
C PHE A 102 7.84 -7.29 11.74
N CYS A 103 8.55 -6.88 10.70
CA CYS A 103 9.14 -7.78 9.71
C CYS A 103 10.52 -8.29 10.11
N SER A 104 11.23 -7.58 10.99
CA SER A 104 12.52 -8.05 11.53
C SER A 104 12.34 -9.25 12.48
N ALA A 105 11.20 -9.32 13.18
CA ALA A 105 10.83 -10.41 14.09
C ALA A 105 10.09 -11.57 13.40
N ASP A 106 9.41 -11.32 12.28
CA ASP A 106 8.63 -12.31 11.54
C ASP A 106 9.00 -12.26 10.05
N LEU A 107 9.90 -13.17 9.63
CA LEU A 107 10.35 -13.27 8.24
C LEU A 107 9.27 -13.84 7.31
N ASP A 108 8.31 -14.62 7.82
CA ASP A 108 7.19 -15.08 6.99
C ASP A 108 6.34 -13.86 6.60
N MET A 109 6.04 -12.96 7.55
CA MET A 109 5.39 -11.67 7.28
C MET A 109 6.18 -10.81 6.28
N TRP A 110 7.51 -10.73 6.43
CA TRP A 110 8.35 -10.00 5.46
C TRP A 110 8.16 -10.58 4.04
N THR A 111 8.16 -11.90 3.89
CA THR A 111 7.95 -12.53 2.57
C THR A 111 6.54 -12.35 2.02
N GLU A 112 5.51 -12.33 2.87
CA GLU A 112 4.13 -12.04 2.47
C GLU A 112 4.00 -10.60 1.93
N MET A 113 4.58 -9.63 2.64
CA MET A 113 4.63 -8.23 2.18
C MET A 113 5.45 -8.06 0.89
N LEU A 114 6.52 -8.83 0.73
CA LEU A 114 7.36 -8.79 -0.47
C LEU A 114 6.58 -9.31 -1.68
N ALA A 115 5.91 -10.45 -1.54
CA ALA A 115 5.06 -11.02 -2.58
C ALA A 115 3.94 -10.03 -2.97
N ALA A 116 3.33 -9.39 -1.98
CA ALA A 116 2.35 -8.34 -2.17
C ALA A 116 2.91 -7.13 -2.96
N ALA A 117 4.09 -6.63 -2.59
CA ALA A 117 4.71 -5.50 -3.29
C ALA A 117 5.05 -5.84 -4.75
N VAL A 118 5.59 -7.04 -5.00
CA VAL A 118 5.89 -7.51 -6.37
C VAL A 118 4.61 -7.66 -7.17
N LYS A 119 3.53 -8.21 -6.59
CA LYS A 119 2.24 -8.33 -7.26
C LYS A 119 1.69 -6.98 -7.73
N VAL A 120 1.76 -5.94 -6.89
CA VAL A 120 1.34 -4.58 -7.27
C VAL A 120 2.18 -4.02 -8.44
N LEU A 121 3.48 -4.36 -8.50
CA LEU A 121 4.35 -3.97 -9.61
C LEU A 121 4.02 -4.72 -10.91
N GLU A 122 3.71 -6.01 -10.82
CA GLU A 122 3.38 -6.85 -11.98
C GLU A 122 2.03 -6.45 -12.60
N GLU A 123 1.00 -6.21 -11.78
CA GLU A 123 -0.31 -5.72 -12.25
C GLU A 123 -0.24 -4.33 -12.89
N ALA A 124 0.85 -3.58 -12.68
CA ALA A 124 1.07 -2.33 -13.38
C ALA A 124 1.43 -2.51 -14.86
N GLY A 125 1.97 -3.68 -15.24
CA GLY A 125 2.32 -4.04 -16.62
C GLY A 125 1.11 -4.45 -17.46
N ASP A 126 0.08 -5.03 -16.85
CA ASP A 126 -1.18 -5.41 -17.52
C ASP A 126 -2.06 -4.17 -17.72
N THR A 127 -1.73 -3.37 -18.73
CA THR A 127 -2.43 -2.12 -19.09
C THR A 127 -3.77 -2.37 -19.80
N SER A 128 -4.42 -3.50 -19.49
CA SER A 128 -5.69 -3.92 -20.07
C SER A 128 -6.78 -3.71 -19.03
N ALA A 129 -7.53 -2.62 -19.24
CA ALA A 129 -8.71 -2.21 -18.52
C ALA A 129 -8.44 -1.53 -17.17
N ALA A 130 -8.56 -0.20 -17.18
CA ALA A 130 -9.28 0.50 -16.13
C ALA A 130 -10.70 -0.08 -16.08
N VAL A 131 -10.86 -1.27 -15.51
CA VAL A 131 -12.16 -1.81 -15.15
C VAL A 131 -12.65 -0.86 -14.06
N LYS A 132 -13.56 0.06 -14.41
CA LYS A 132 -14.49 0.60 -13.43
C LYS A 132 -15.00 -0.63 -12.68
N ASP A 133 -14.73 -0.74 -11.38
CA ASP A 133 -15.28 -1.83 -10.58
C ASP A 133 -16.78 -1.91 -10.93
N GLU A 134 -17.26 -3.09 -11.33
CA GLU A 134 -18.68 -3.26 -11.64
C GLU A 134 -19.55 -2.80 -10.46
N ASP A 135 -19.04 -2.98 -9.23
CA ASP A 135 -19.59 -2.41 -8.00
C ASP A 135 -19.73 -0.88 -8.04
N GLU A 136 -18.73 -0.12 -8.51
CA GLU A 136 -18.84 1.35 -8.64
C GLU A 136 -19.87 1.77 -9.67
N SER A 137 -19.93 1.05 -10.77
CA SER A 137 -20.90 1.31 -11.83
C SER A 137 -22.33 1.00 -11.37
N LEU A 138 -22.52 -0.06 -10.58
CA LEU A 138 -23.80 -0.42 -9.98
C LEU A 138 -24.23 0.56 -8.87
N LEU A 139 -23.28 1.10 -8.10
CA LEU A 139 -23.56 2.13 -7.10
C LEU A 139 -23.93 3.48 -7.71
N GLU A 140 -23.33 3.84 -8.84
CA GLU A 140 -23.72 5.03 -9.63
C GLU A 140 -25.16 4.86 -10.17
N LEU A 141 -25.59 3.64 -10.50
CA LEU A 141 -26.94 3.35 -11.02
C LEU A 141 -28.02 3.22 -9.93
N GLU A 142 -27.68 2.72 -8.73
CA GLU A 142 -28.63 2.53 -7.63
C GLU A 142 -28.90 3.81 -6.81
N GLN A 143 -28.08 4.87 -6.95
CA GLN A 143 -28.28 6.17 -6.29
C GLN A 143 -29.34 7.07 -6.98
N THR A 144 -30.15 6.51 -7.89
CA THR A 144 -31.18 7.19 -8.69
C THR A 144 -32.44 7.66 -7.94
N GLY A 145 -32.37 7.80 -6.61
CA GLY A 145 -33.28 8.71 -5.88
C GLY A 145 -32.98 10.17 -6.23
N TYR A 146 -33.81 11.13 -5.80
CA TYR A 146 -33.63 12.58 -6.08
C TYR A 146 -32.21 13.04 -5.67
N GLU A 147 -31.28 13.06 -6.63
CA GLU A 147 -29.86 13.30 -6.39
C GLU A 147 -29.51 14.74 -6.75
N ALA A 148 -28.69 15.39 -5.91
CA ALA A 148 -28.12 16.69 -6.23
C ALA A 148 -27.12 16.53 -7.38
N GLY A 149 -27.45 17.01 -8.57
CA GLY A 149 -26.58 16.89 -9.75
C GLY A 149 -25.23 17.58 -9.55
N TYR A 150 -24.14 16.83 -9.68
CA TYR A 150 -22.78 17.38 -9.75
C TYR A 150 -22.44 17.73 -11.21
N ALA A 151 -22.27 19.02 -11.51
CA ALA A 151 -21.79 19.48 -12.81
C ALA A 151 -20.28 19.72 -12.75
N LYS A 152 -19.49 18.76 -13.27
CA LYS A 152 -18.04 18.95 -13.41
C LYS A 152 -17.77 20.06 -14.41
N LEU A 153 -17.05 21.11 -14.00
CA LEU A 153 -16.64 22.19 -14.90
C LEU A 153 -15.65 21.62 -15.93
N PHE A 154 -16.09 21.54 -17.19
CA PHE A 154 -15.35 20.90 -18.28
C PHE A 154 -13.93 21.48 -18.48
N PHE A 155 -13.74 22.77 -18.19
CA PHE A 155 -12.45 23.46 -18.31
C PHE A 155 -11.63 23.49 -17.02
N ALA A 156 -12.15 22.98 -15.89
CA ALA A 156 -11.40 22.87 -14.65
C ALA A 156 -10.79 21.45 -14.55
N SER A 157 -9.61 21.26 -15.12
CA SER A 157 -8.87 20.00 -14.99
C SER A 157 -8.26 19.90 -13.59
N VAL A 158 -8.61 18.86 -12.83
CA VAL A 158 -7.87 18.45 -11.63
C VAL A 158 -6.68 17.63 -12.10
N ILE A 159 -5.47 18.12 -11.83
CA ILE A 159 -4.24 17.39 -12.11
C ILE A 159 -4.09 16.31 -11.03
N PRO A 160 -4.00 15.01 -11.38
CA PRO A 160 -3.72 13.96 -10.41
C PRO A 160 -2.40 14.26 -9.69
N LEU A 161 -2.44 14.32 -8.37
CA LEU A 161 -1.30 14.68 -7.54
C LEU A 161 -0.60 13.43 -7.01
N ASP A 162 0.67 13.23 -7.37
CA ASP A 162 1.53 12.24 -6.71
C ASP A 162 1.99 12.79 -5.36
N HIS A 163 1.36 12.32 -4.29
CA HIS A 163 1.73 12.74 -2.93
C HIS A 163 3.12 12.28 -2.50
N LEU A 164 3.73 11.33 -3.20
CA LEU A 164 5.05 10.75 -2.88
C LEU A 164 6.04 10.97 -4.02
N GLN A 165 5.93 12.09 -4.74
CA GLN A 165 6.81 12.44 -5.86
C GLN A 165 8.31 12.44 -5.51
N GLU A 166 8.68 12.67 -4.25
CA GLU A 166 10.06 12.64 -3.79
C GLU A 166 10.70 11.24 -3.83
N TYR A 167 9.90 10.18 -3.91
CA TYR A 167 10.37 8.81 -4.03
C TYR A 167 10.69 8.45 -5.47
N PRO A 168 11.74 7.63 -5.71
CA PRO A 168 12.07 7.18 -7.05
C PRO A 168 11.01 6.22 -7.60
N VAL A 169 11.27 5.66 -8.78
CA VAL A 169 10.42 4.64 -9.39
C VAL A 169 10.19 3.48 -8.38
N PRO A 170 8.95 2.99 -8.23
CA PRO A 170 8.61 2.02 -7.17
C PRO A 170 9.48 0.75 -7.15
N SER A 171 9.78 0.16 -8.30
CA SER A 171 10.63 -1.04 -8.41
C SER A 171 12.07 -0.75 -7.97
N ARG A 172 12.59 0.43 -8.29
CA ARG A 172 13.91 0.90 -7.83
C ARG A 172 13.94 1.08 -6.32
N TYR A 173 12.94 1.76 -5.76
CA TYR A 173 12.85 1.99 -4.33
C TYR A 173 12.79 0.68 -3.54
N LEU A 174 12.01 -0.28 -4.01
CA LEU A 174 11.91 -1.63 -3.44
C LEU A 174 13.28 -2.33 -3.45
N ALA A 175 13.93 -2.40 -4.62
CA ALA A 175 15.21 -3.09 -4.79
C ALA A 175 16.33 -2.46 -3.93
N GLU A 176 16.47 -1.13 -3.96
CA GLU A 176 17.48 -0.40 -3.18
C GLU A 176 17.27 -0.58 -1.65
N SER A 177 16.01 -0.55 -1.20
CA SER A 177 15.67 -0.71 0.22
C SER A 177 15.95 -2.12 0.72
N ILE A 178 15.58 -3.15 -0.05
CA ILE A 178 15.89 -4.54 0.29
C ILE A 178 17.39 -4.82 0.19
N ALA A 179 18.11 -4.26 -0.79
CA ALA A 179 19.56 -4.38 -0.87
C ALA A 179 20.24 -3.83 0.40
N LYS A 180 19.77 -2.68 0.89
CA LYS A 180 20.24 -2.09 2.15
C LYS A 180 19.91 -2.97 3.36
N LEU A 181 18.69 -3.51 3.44
CA LEU A 181 18.26 -4.40 4.52
C LEU A 181 19.06 -5.70 4.52
N SER A 182 19.20 -6.35 3.36
CA SER A 182 19.92 -7.61 3.19
C SER A 182 21.41 -7.48 3.50
N ALA A 183 22.04 -6.34 3.19
CA ALA A 183 23.43 -6.07 3.58
C ALA A 183 23.65 -6.10 5.11
N SER A 184 22.61 -5.82 5.92
CA SER A 184 22.71 -5.89 7.38
C SER A 184 22.68 -7.33 7.93
N LYS A 185 22.06 -8.26 7.19
CA LYS A 185 21.98 -9.70 7.51
C LYS A 185 22.10 -10.53 6.22
N PRO A 186 23.32 -10.63 5.65
CA PRO A 186 23.52 -11.33 4.38
C PRO A 186 23.06 -12.78 4.44
N GLY A 187 22.46 -13.28 3.37
CA GLY A 187 21.99 -14.65 3.20
C GLY A 187 20.61 -14.95 3.78
N VAL A 188 20.09 -14.11 4.69
CA VAL A 188 18.80 -14.37 5.36
C VAL A 188 17.63 -14.04 4.44
N HIS A 189 17.52 -12.79 4.00
CA HIS A 189 16.37 -12.32 3.21
C HIS A 189 16.31 -12.99 1.84
N LEU A 190 17.46 -13.21 1.21
CA LEU A 190 17.55 -13.93 -0.06
C LEU A 190 17.08 -15.39 0.07
N ALA A 191 17.56 -16.13 1.07
CA ALA A 191 17.17 -17.53 1.27
C ALA A 191 15.67 -17.66 1.58
N TYR A 192 15.11 -16.74 2.37
CA TYR A 192 13.67 -16.70 2.65
C TYR A 192 12.86 -16.37 1.39
N ALA A 193 13.28 -15.38 0.60
CA ALA A 193 12.62 -15.05 -0.66
C ALA A 193 12.63 -16.25 -1.64
N GLN A 194 13.74 -16.99 -1.73
CA GLN A 194 13.84 -18.17 -2.60
C GLN A 194 12.95 -19.34 -2.16
N THR A 195 12.68 -19.46 -0.86
CA THR A 195 11.95 -20.62 -0.29
C THR A 195 10.47 -20.36 -0.08
N LYS A 196 10.07 -19.11 0.20
CA LYS A 196 8.72 -18.75 0.65
C LYS A 196 7.92 -17.91 -0.33
N LEU A 197 8.54 -17.34 -1.37
CA LEU A 197 7.76 -16.63 -2.39
C LEU A 197 6.79 -17.59 -3.09
N PRO A 198 5.53 -17.17 -3.29
CA PRO A 198 4.44 -18.07 -3.68
C PRO A 198 4.58 -18.63 -5.10
N THR A 199 5.26 -17.92 -6.00
CA THR A 199 5.46 -18.38 -7.37
C THR A 199 6.91 -18.17 -7.85
N PRO A 200 7.44 -19.07 -8.70
CA PRO A 200 8.74 -18.88 -9.33
C PRO A 200 8.81 -17.58 -10.17
N ALA A 201 7.69 -17.17 -10.78
CA ALA A 201 7.60 -15.95 -11.57
C ALA A 201 7.87 -14.70 -10.70
N THR A 202 7.29 -14.63 -9.50
CA THR A 202 7.52 -13.53 -8.54
C THR A 202 9.01 -13.39 -8.18
N LEU A 203 9.72 -14.51 -8.01
CA LEU A 203 11.16 -14.50 -7.74
C LEU A 203 11.95 -14.00 -8.96
N THR A 204 11.58 -14.41 -10.19
CA THR A 204 12.21 -13.92 -11.43
C THR A 204 11.99 -12.42 -11.62
N SER A 205 10.77 -11.92 -11.42
CA SER A 205 10.46 -10.49 -11.47
C SER A 205 11.30 -9.72 -10.45
N LEU A 206 11.38 -10.22 -9.21
CA LEU A 206 12.20 -9.64 -8.17
C LEU A 206 13.68 -9.55 -8.59
N GLN A 207 14.27 -10.65 -9.06
CA GLN A 207 15.65 -10.69 -9.56
C GLN A 207 15.88 -9.69 -10.71
N SER A 208 14.89 -9.53 -11.61
CA SER A 208 14.96 -8.55 -12.68
C SER A 208 15.02 -7.11 -12.15
N TYR A 209 14.28 -6.79 -11.08
CA TYR A 209 14.33 -5.47 -10.46
C TYR A 209 15.69 -5.17 -9.83
N PHE A 210 16.34 -6.15 -9.19
CA PHE A 210 17.70 -5.97 -8.68
C PHE A 210 18.72 -5.76 -9.81
N ALA A 211 18.64 -6.57 -10.86
CA ALA A 211 19.53 -6.47 -12.02
C ALA A 211 19.39 -5.12 -12.76
N GLN A 212 18.16 -4.68 -13.01
CA GLN A 212 17.86 -3.40 -13.67
C GLN A 212 18.40 -2.19 -12.89
N ASN A 213 18.41 -2.26 -11.57
CA ASN A 213 18.87 -1.18 -10.70
C ASN A 213 20.34 -1.32 -10.27
N ASN A 214 21.04 -2.35 -10.76
CA ASN A 214 22.44 -2.63 -10.44
C ASN A 214 22.73 -2.67 -8.93
N VAL A 215 21.81 -3.30 -8.17
CA VAL A 215 21.94 -3.48 -6.71
C VAL A 215 21.98 -4.96 -6.36
N PRO A 216 22.83 -5.37 -5.38
CA PRO A 216 22.91 -6.76 -4.99
C PRO A 216 21.74 -7.15 -4.08
N PHE A 217 21.21 -8.37 -4.24
CA PHE A 217 20.35 -9.01 -3.24
C PHE A 217 21.18 -10.08 -2.54
N GLN A 218 21.52 -9.85 -1.27
CA GLN A 218 22.49 -10.67 -0.52
C GLN A 218 21.81 -11.57 0.52
#